data_AF-A0A966TWI1-F1
#
_entry.id   AF-A0A966TWI1-F1
#
_cell.length_a   1.000
_cell.length_b   1.000
_cell.length_c   1.000
_cell.angle_alpha   90.00
_cell.angle_beta   90.00
_cell.angle_gamma   90.00
#
_symmetry.space_group_name_H-M   'P 1'
#
loop_
_entity.id
_entity.type
_entity.pdbx_description
1 polymer ?
#
loop_
_entity_poly.entity_id
_entity_poly.type
_entity_poly.pdbx_seq_one_letter_code
_entity_poly.pdbx_strand_id
1 'polypeptide(L)'
;AAGFHKIAPTAITAWHDELDLAPGKIRVKRGGGTAGHNGLRDMQRAMATADFARVRLGIGHPGDKARVTGHVLGNFAKDETWLTPLLDSLADAAPLLAEGREADFMTRVALLTQEA
;
A
#
# COMPACT_ATOMS: atom_id res chain seq x y z
N ALA A 1 -13.87 -13.70 0.56
CA ALA A 1 -14.64 -12.45 0.80
C ALA A 1 -15.22 -11.87 -0.50
N ALA A 2 -14.40 -11.36 -1.43
CA ALA A 2 -14.89 -10.67 -2.63
C ALA A 2 -15.93 -11.46 -3.45
N GLY A 3 -15.65 -12.73 -3.76
CA GLY A 3 -16.59 -13.59 -4.49
C GLY A 3 -17.92 -13.82 -3.77
N PHE A 4 -17.90 -13.96 -2.44
CA PHE A 4 -19.11 -14.12 -1.63
C PHE A 4 -19.98 -12.85 -1.63
N HIS A 5 -19.35 -11.68 -1.50
CA HIS A 5 -20.02 -10.38 -1.53
C HIS A 5 -20.25 -9.81 -2.93
N LYS A 6 -19.86 -10.55 -3.99
CA LYS A 6 -19.96 -10.13 -5.39
C LYS A 6 -19.28 -8.77 -5.67
N ILE A 7 -18.16 -8.52 -4.99
CA ILE A 7 -17.37 -7.29 -5.16
C ILE A 7 -16.47 -7.46 -6.39
N ALA A 8 -16.58 -6.53 -7.35
CA ALA A 8 -15.72 -6.51 -8.52
C ALA A 8 -14.27 -6.15 -8.14
N PRO A 9 -13.24 -6.71 -8.79
CA PRO A 9 -11.84 -6.36 -8.53
C PRO A 9 -11.55 -4.87 -8.64
N THR A 10 -12.24 -4.16 -9.52
CA THR A 10 -12.11 -2.70 -9.70
C THR A 10 -12.57 -1.88 -8.49
N ALA A 11 -13.38 -2.46 -7.61
CA ALA A 11 -13.83 -1.90 -6.34
C ALA A 11 -12.98 -2.38 -5.14
N ILE A 12 -11.89 -3.11 -5.40
CA ILE A 12 -10.96 -3.58 -4.38
C ILE A 12 -9.71 -2.71 -4.43
N THR A 13 -9.23 -2.32 -3.26
CA THR A 13 -7.91 -1.70 -3.11
C THR A 13 -7.03 -2.57 -2.24
N ALA A 14 -5.89 -3.01 -2.79
CA ALA A 14 -4.86 -3.72 -2.04
C ALA A 14 -3.93 -2.72 -1.34
N TRP A 15 -3.60 -2.97 -0.09
CA TRP A 15 -2.61 -2.19 0.65
C TRP A 15 -1.41 -3.11 0.88
N HIS A 16 -0.21 -2.66 0.51
CA HIS A 16 0.99 -3.49 0.63
C HIS A 16 2.24 -2.65 0.84
N ASP A 17 3.26 -3.27 1.44
CA ASP A 17 4.59 -2.71 1.57
C ASP A 17 5.30 -2.62 0.21
N GLU A 18 6.09 -1.57 0.05
CA GLU A 18 6.79 -1.23 -1.19
C GLU A 18 8.25 -0.88 -0.90
N LEU A 19 9.15 -1.69 -1.45
CA LEU A 19 10.60 -1.52 -1.27
C LEU A 19 11.13 -0.36 -2.12
N ASP A 20 10.49 -0.08 -3.26
CA ASP A 20 10.94 0.96 -4.20
C ASP A 20 10.59 2.39 -3.72
N LEU A 21 9.77 2.50 -2.67
CA LEU A 21 9.38 3.78 -2.09
C LEU A 21 10.11 3.98 -0.76
N ALA A 22 10.60 5.20 -0.54
CA ALA A 22 11.20 5.58 0.73
C ALA A 22 10.20 5.42 1.89
N PRO A 23 10.67 5.10 3.11
CA PRO A 23 9.84 5.05 4.31
C PRO A 23 8.93 6.28 4.43
N GLY A 24 7.66 6.06 4.77
CA GLY A 24 6.67 7.13 4.90
C GLY A 24 6.08 7.67 3.59
N LYS A 25 6.59 7.24 2.42
CA LYS A 25 6.04 7.68 1.13
C LYS A 25 4.96 6.73 0.65
N ILE A 26 3.87 7.30 0.12
CA ILE A 26 2.77 6.53 -0.44
C ILE A 26 2.51 6.86 -1.90
N ARG A 27 2.02 5.86 -2.65
CA ARG A 27 1.50 6.03 -4.01
C ARG A 27 0.28 5.15 -4.21
N VAL A 28 -0.74 5.69 -4.87
CA VAL A 28 -1.86 4.91 -5.38
C VAL A 28 -1.61 4.59 -6.85
N LYS A 29 -1.83 3.33 -7.23
CA LYS A 29 -1.74 2.88 -8.61
C LYS A 29 -2.80 1.82 -8.90
N ARG A 30 -3.46 1.91 -10.04
CA ARG A 30 -4.33 0.85 -10.57
C ARG A 30 -3.54 -0.08 -11.49
N GLY A 31 -3.78 -1.39 -11.37
CA GLY A 31 -3.11 -2.36 -12.24
C GLY A 31 -1.62 -2.57 -11.95
N GLY A 32 -0.92 -3.12 -12.93
CA GLY A 32 0.54 -3.29 -12.91
C GLY A 32 1.04 -4.67 -12.45
N GLY A 33 2.36 -4.88 -12.59
CA GLY A 33 3.02 -6.12 -12.16
C GLY A 33 3.10 -6.27 -10.64
N THR A 34 3.53 -7.43 -10.17
CA THR A 34 3.62 -7.73 -8.72
C THR A 34 4.96 -7.34 -8.10
N ALA A 35 5.95 -6.98 -8.92
CA ALA A 35 7.32 -6.64 -8.48
C ALA A 35 7.96 -7.68 -7.54
N GLY A 36 7.59 -8.96 -7.68
CA GLY A 36 8.07 -10.03 -6.79
C GLY A 36 7.30 -10.17 -5.47
N HIS A 37 6.34 -9.29 -5.18
CA HIS A 37 5.51 -9.36 -3.99
C HIS A 37 4.56 -10.57 -4.04
N ASN A 38 4.77 -11.53 -3.13
CA ASN A 38 4.05 -12.80 -3.11
C ASN A 38 2.54 -12.62 -2.88
N GLY A 39 2.13 -11.71 -1.99
CA GLY A 39 0.72 -11.39 -1.73
C GLY A 39 -0.02 -10.85 -2.97
N LEU A 40 0.52 -9.83 -3.63
CA LEU A 40 -0.05 -9.32 -4.89
C LEU A 40 -0.14 -10.39 -5.98
N ARG A 41 0.85 -11.28 -6.09
CA ARG A 41 0.82 -12.40 -7.05
C ARG A 41 -0.34 -13.34 -6.78
N ASP A 42 -0.56 -13.69 -5.51
CA ASP A 42 -1.69 -14.54 -5.15
C ASP A 42 -3.04 -13.85 -5.34
N MET A 43 -3.13 -12.55 -4.99
CA MET A 43 -4.33 -11.73 -5.24
C MET A 43 -4.70 -11.68 -6.73
N GLN A 44 -3.73 -11.42 -7.61
CA GLN A 44 -3.95 -11.42 -9.07
C GLN A 44 -4.45 -12.77 -9.57
N ARG A 45 -3.85 -13.87 -9.09
CA ARG A 45 -4.27 -15.23 -9.42
C ARG A 45 -5.70 -15.49 -8.95
N ALA A 46 -6.02 -15.15 -7.69
CA ALA A 46 -7.32 -15.40 -7.10
C ALA A 46 -8.46 -14.60 -7.74
N MET A 47 -8.17 -13.36 -8.18
CA MET A 47 -9.14 -12.50 -8.88
C MET A 47 -9.12 -12.66 -10.40
N ALA A 48 -8.18 -13.44 -10.96
CA ALA A 48 -7.92 -13.58 -12.38
C ALA A 48 -7.69 -12.25 -13.15
N THR A 49 -7.29 -11.19 -12.44
CA THR A 49 -6.99 -9.88 -13.03
C THR A 49 -6.02 -9.09 -12.15
N ALA A 50 -5.30 -8.16 -12.77
CA ALA A 50 -4.51 -7.15 -12.09
C ALA A 50 -5.27 -5.84 -11.82
N ASP A 51 -6.50 -5.71 -12.33
CA ASP A 51 -7.27 -4.46 -12.43
C ASP A 51 -7.95 -4.02 -11.12
N PHE A 52 -7.17 -4.01 -10.05
CA PHE A 52 -7.53 -3.46 -8.75
C PHE A 52 -6.59 -2.30 -8.40
N ALA A 53 -7.05 -1.38 -7.56
CA ALA A 53 -6.22 -0.30 -7.05
C ALA A 53 -5.24 -0.82 -6.00
N ARG A 54 -4.10 -0.12 -5.83
CA ARG A 54 -3.05 -0.48 -4.88
C ARG A 54 -2.56 0.75 -4.16
N VAL A 55 -2.63 0.75 -2.84
CA VAL A 55 -1.89 1.67 -1.99
C VAL A 55 -0.53 1.05 -1.69
N ARG A 56 0.50 1.65 -2.26
CA ARG A 56 1.91 1.26 -2.10
C ARG A 56 2.47 2.02 -0.90
N LEU A 57 2.81 1.32 0.16
CA LEU A 57 3.33 1.87 1.41
C LEU A 57 4.85 1.71 1.45
N GLY A 58 5.59 2.80 1.32
CA GLY A 58 7.04 2.76 1.29
C GLY A 58 7.64 2.30 2.61
N ILE A 59 8.45 1.24 2.54
CA ILE A 59 9.26 0.72 3.66
C ILE A 59 10.77 0.78 3.36
N GLY A 60 11.14 1.28 2.17
CA GLY A 60 12.51 1.33 1.69
C GLY A 60 13.10 -0.05 1.34
N HIS A 61 14.17 -0.04 0.55
CA HIS A 61 14.90 -1.24 0.17
C HIS A 61 16.16 -1.39 1.03
N PRO A 62 16.50 -2.59 1.53
CA PRO A 62 17.71 -2.82 2.34
C PRO A 62 19.02 -2.77 1.53
N GLY A 63 19.03 -2.15 0.35
CA GLY A 63 20.18 -2.10 -0.59
C GLY A 63 20.60 -3.43 -1.25
N ASP A 64 20.28 -4.59 -0.67
CA ASP A 64 20.65 -5.92 -1.20
C ASP A 64 19.43 -6.85 -1.26
N LYS A 65 19.25 -7.52 -2.41
CA LYS A 65 18.19 -8.51 -2.64
C LYS A 65 18.23 -9.65 -1.63
N ALA A 66 19.42 -10.10 -1.21
CA ALA A 66 19.56 -11.19 -0.23
C ALA A 66 18.98 -10.83 1.15
N ARG A 67 18.88 -9.53 1.46
CA ARG A 67 18.35 -9.04 2.74
C ARG A 67 16.87 -8.71 2.70
N VAL A 68 16.24 -8.71 1.52
CA VAL A 68 14.82 -8.34 1.35
C VAL A 68 13.91 -9.20 2.21
N THR A 69 14.10 -10.53 2.23
CA THR A 69 13.26 -11.42 3.04
C THR A 69 13.34 -11.09 4.53
N GLY A 70 14.53 -10.82 5.06
CA GLY A 70 14.70 -10.42 6.46
C GLY A 70 14.12 -9.03 6.75
N HIS A 71 14.18 -8.12 5.79
CA HIS A 71 13.63 -6.77 5.90
C HIS A 71 12.10 -6.77 6.01
N VAL A 72 11.41 -7.42 5.07
CA VAL A 72 9.93 -7.44 5.03
C VAL A 72 9.29 -8.28 6.12
N LEU A 73 10.03 -9.24 6.70
CA LEU A 73 9.59 -10.05 7.85
C LEU A 73 10.06 -9.47 9.19
N GLY A 74 10.91 -8.43 9.15
CA GLY A 74 11.40 -7.74 10.32
C GLY A 74 10.33 -6.81 10.91
N ASN A 75 10.46 -6.52 12.21
CA ASN A 75 9.66 -5.48 12.82
C ASN A 75 10.23 -4.12 12.46
N PHE A 76 9.34 -3.13 12.33
CA PHE A 76 9.74 -1.72 12.33
C PHE A 76 10.50 -1.39 13.62
N ALA A 77 11.55 -0.58 13.48
CA ALA A 77 12.34 -0.15 14.63
C ALA A 77 11.55 0.87 15.48
N LYS A 78 11.84 0.92 16.79
CA LYS A 78 11.10 1.79 17.73
C LYS A 78 11.26 3.29 17.45
N ASP A 79 12.32 3.66 16.72
CA ASP A 79 12.65 5.01 16.32
C ASP A 79 12.03 5.40 14.96
N GLU A 80 11.18 4.55 14.37
CA GLU A 80 10.42 4.88 13.17
C GLU A 80 9.24 5.80 13.48
N THR A 81 9.55 7.05 13.80
CA THR A 81 8.58 8.09 14.17
C THR A 81 7.60 8.45 13.04
N TRP A 82 7.89 8.03 11.80
CA TRP A 82 7.05 8.28 10.64
C TRP A 82 5.84 7.35 10.54
N LEU A 83 5.89 6.16 11.17
CA LEU A 83 4.91 5.10 10.92
C LEU A 83 3.54 5.43 11.50
N THR A 84 3.47 5.76 12.79
CA THR A 84 2.18 6.06 13.45
C THR A 84 1.47 7.25 12.81
N PRO A 85 2.11 8.42 12.59
CA PRO A 85 1.47 9.54 11.90
C PRO A 85 0.97 9.20 10.50
N LEU A 86 1.72 8.36 9.76
CA LEU A 86 1.29 7.89 8.45
C LEU A 86 0.02 7.03 8.57
N LEU A 87 0.01 6.04 9.47
CA LEU A 87 -1.14 5.15 9.62
C LEU A 87 -2.41 5.91 10.03
N ASP A 88 -2.28 6.90 10.93
CA ASP A 88 -3.38 7.78 11.31
C ASP A 88 -3.87 8.61 10.10
N SER A 89 -2.93 9.21 9.36
CA SER A 89 -3.25 9.97 8.13
C SER A 89 -3.97 9.12 7.08
N LEU A 90 -3.56 7.86 6.93
CA LEU A 90 -4.15 6.91 5.99
C LEU A 90 -5.57 6.51 6.41
N ALA A 91 -5.80 6.28 7.71
CA ALA A 91 -7.12 5.97 8.24
C ALA A 91 -8.09 7.14 8.03
N ASP A 92 -7.66 8.37 8.32
CA ASP A 92 -8.45 9.59 8.14
C ASP A 92 -8.81 9.85 6.67
N ALA A 93 -7.89 9.57 5.75
CA ALA A 93 -8.10 9.78 4.33
C ALA A 93 -8.85 8.62 3.64
N ALA A 94 -8.94 7.44 4.26
CA ALA A 94 -9.51 6.23 3.66
C ALA A 94 -10.91 6.41 3.02
N PRO A 95 -11.84 7.23 3.55
CA PRO A 95 -13.12 7.48 2.88
C PRO A 95 -12.99 7.99 1.45
N LEU A 96 -11.99 8.83 1.15
CA LEU A 96 -11.73 9.35 -0.20
C LEU A 96 -11.38 8.22 -1.17
N LEU A 97 -10.64 7.21 -0.69
CA LEU A 97 -10.29 6.04 -1.48
C LEU A 97 -11.52 5.17 -1.79
N ALA A 98 -12.43 5.02 -0.82
CA ALA A 98 -13.69 4.30 -1.01
C ALA A 98 -14.62 5.00 -2.02
N GLU A 99 -14.55 6.32 -2.13
CA GLU A 99 -15.24 7.14 -3.14
C GLU A 99 -14.55 7.12 -4.52
N GLY A 100 -13.41 6.45 -4.67
CA GLY A 100 -12.63 6.43 -5.91
C GLY A 100 -11.82 7.70 -6.16
N ARG A 101 -11.69 8.58 -5.16
CA ARG A 101 -10.96 9.85 -5.24
C ARG A 101 -9.48 9.67 -4.89
N GLU A 102 -8.79 8.84 -5.67
CA GLU A 102 -7.40 8.41 -5.43
C GLU A 102 -6.41 9.58 -5.33
N ALA A 103 -6.58 10.62 -6.16
CA ALA A 103 -5.73 11.81 -6.14
C ALA A 103 -5.93 12.66 -4.87
N ASP A 104 -7.18 12.81 -4.45
CA ASP A 104 -7.53 13.55 -3.23
C ASP A 104 -7.05 12.81 -1.99
N PHE A 105 -7.18 11.48 -1.98
CA PHE A 105 -6.60 10.63 -0.94
C PHE A 105 -5.09 10.88 -0.79
N MET A 106 -4.32 10.81 -1.88
CA MET A 106 -2.87 11.05 -1.83
C MET A 106 -2.53 12.46 -1.36
N THR A 107 -3.31 13.45 -1.79
CA THR A 107 -3.12 14.84 -1.38
C THR A 107 -3.42 15.03 0.10
N ARG A 108 -4.51 14.45 0.60
CA ARG A 108 -4.91 14.53 2.00
C ARG A 108 -3.90 13.86 2.93
N VAL A 109 -3.43 12.67 2.58
CA VAL A 109 -2.38 11.97 3.35
C VAL A 109 -1.12 12.82 3.41
N ALA A 110 -0.68 13.38 2.27
CA ALA A 110 0.51 14.22 2.23
C ALA A 110 0.42 15.47 3.12
N LEU A 111 -0.78 16.08 3.23
CA LEU A 111 -1.02 17.22 4.13
C LEU A 111 -1.01 16.78 5.61
N LEU A 112 -1.74 15.73 5.96
CA LEU A 112 -1.84 15.24 7.34
C LEU A 112 -0.49 14.80 7.91
N THR A 113 0.34 14.15 7.09
CA THR A 113 1.69 13.71 7.51
C THR A 113 2.71 14.87 7.60
N GLN A 114 2.39 16.06 7.08
CA GLN A 114 3.21 17.28 7.29
C GLN A 114 2.83 18.03 8.57
N GLU A 115 1.60 17.84 9.04
CA GLU A 115 1.03 18.52 10.22
C GLU A 115 1.27 17.75 11.53
N ALA A 116 1.73 16.50 11.43
CA ALA A 116 2.02 15.59 12.55
C ALA A 116 3.51 15.57 12.93
#